data_AF-A0A1F5PKN9-F1
#
_entry.id   AF-A0A1F5PKN9-F1
#
_cell.length_a   1.000
_cell.length_b   1.000
_cell.length_c   1.000
_cell.angle_alpha   90.00
_cell.angle_beta   90.00
_cell.angle_gamma   90.00
#
_symmetry.space_group_name_H-M   'P 1'
#
loop_
_entity.id
_entity.type
_entity.pdbx_description
1 polymer ?
#
loop_
_entity_poly.entity_id
_entity_poly.type
_entity_poly.pdbx_seq_one_letter_code
_entity_poly.pdbx_strand_id
1 'polypeptide(L)'
;MAEVQKHGFVFEEWVKEIFKVAHLAYKYTQAWDIPGKIHTSIKTVGVKKSVEFGSTVRIWKATKSFILIVGRWEQIEKRKKFISIDEVKVTPAILKKMKGNISLNEIIKFDKKIRSFPAGKKGQQLGSKFAAQWKAERKHRMGLLNISAKLDSKNQRRIQCNLNYKNYRQIFGEPCMKTVLRNKKFTVEMNHGPRIFKKKSNLNLKA
;
A
#
# COMPACT_ATOMS: atom_id res chain seq x y z
N MET A 1 2.12 14.69 -11.73
CA MET A 1 2.21 13.45 -10.92
C MET A 1 2.62 13.71 -9.48
N ALA A 2 3.46 14.71 -9.19
CA ALA A 2 3.89 15.08 -7.84
C ALA A 2 2.74 15.55 -6.92
N GLU A 3 1.75 16.26 -7.47
CA GLU A 3 0.64 16.82 -6.68
C GLU A 3 -0.21 15.74 -5.98
N VAL A 4 -0.48 14.62 -6.65
CA VAL A 4 -1.31 13.50 -6.17
C VAL A 4 -0.76 12.84 -4.89
N GLN A 5 0.54 12.95 -4.66
CA GLN A 5 1.25 12.32 -3.54
C GLN A 5 1.81 13.33 -2.53
N LYS A 6 1.61 14.63 -2.72
CA LYS A 6 2.14 15.70 -1.85
C LYS A 6 1.83 15.47 -0.38
N HIS A 7 0.61 15.03 -0.08
CA HIS A 7 0.20 14.71 1.29
C HIS A 7 0.93 13.52 1.93
N GLY A 8 1.35 12.55 1.13
CA GLY A 8 2.20 11.46 1.58
C GLY A 8 3.58 11.98 1.97
N PHE A 9 4.20 12.77 1.09
CA PHE A 9 5.54 13.32 1.33
C PHE A 9 5.60 14.28 2.52
N VAL A 10 4.61 15.16 2.68
CA VAL A 10 4.53 16.05 3.86
C VAL A 10 4.43 15.25 5.16
N PHE A 11 3.63 14.19 5.18
CA PHE A 11 3.51 13.33 6.34
C PHE A 11 4.80 12.53 6.60
N GLU A 12 5.44 12.02 5.55
CA GLU A 12 6.71 11.28 5.63
C GLU A 12 7.84 12.17 6.20
N GLU A 13 7.98 13.42 5.75
CA GLU A 13 8.96 14.36 6.29
C GLU A 13 8.67 14.72 7.76
N TRP A 14 7.41 14.89 8.15
CA TRP A 14 7.07 15.11 9.56
C TRP A 14 7.42 13.91 10.45
N VAL A 15 7.17 12.69 9.98
CA VAL A 15 7.58 11.46 10.70
C VAL A 15 9.11 11.38 10.81
N LYS A 16 9.84 11.74 9.75
CA LYS A 16 11.31 11.79 9.73
C LYS A 16 11.85 12.72 10.82
N GLU A 17 11.27 13.91 10.98
CA GLU A 17 11.62 14.86 12.05
C GLU A 17 11.40 14.26 13.45
N ILE A 18 10.26 13.59 13.67
CA ILE A 18 9.95 12.93 14.95
C ILE A 18 10.95 11.83 15.27
N PHE A 19 11.33 11.05 14.27
CA PHE A 19 12.28 9.95 14.42
C PHE A 19 13.75 10.44 14.45
N LYS A 20 13.98 11.74 14.20
CA LYS A 20 15.31 12.37 14.17
C LYS A 20 16.28 11.64 13.23
N VAL A 21 15.80 11.25 12.05
CA VAL A 21 16.62 10.58 11.04
C VAL A 21 17.01 11.54 9.92
N ALA A 22 18.28 11.47 9.49
CA ALA A 22 18.82 12.36 8.47
C ALA A 22 18.11 12.20 7.12
N HIS A 23 17.71 10.98 6.77
CA HIS A 23 17.07 10.68 5.50
C HIS A 23 16.08 9.52 5.59
N LEU A 24 15.06 9.59 4.75
CA LEU A 24 14.22 8.45 4.40
C LEU A 24 14.90 7.62 3.30
N ALA A 25 14.34 6.44 2.99
CA ALA A 25 14.84 5.59 1.93
C ALA A 25 14.94 6.30 0.58
N TYR A 26 16.16 6.41 0.06
CA TYR A 26 16.48 7.06 -1.20
C TYR A 26 16.02 6.29 -2.44
N LYS A 27 15.92 4.95 -2.35
CA LYS A 27 15.49 4.10 -3.48
C LYS A 27 14.13 3.49 -3.18
N TYR A 28 13.21 3.61 -4.13
CA TYR A 28 11.87 2.98 -4.06
C TYR A 28 11.91 1.44 -3.93
N THR A 29 13.08 0.83 -4.12
CA THR A 29 13.34 -0.61 -3.96
C THR A 29 13.71 -1.02 -2.54
N GLN A 30 14.06 -0.09 -1.65
CA GLN A 30 14.35 -0.38 -0.24
C GLN A 30 13.11 -0.94 0.47
N ALA A 31 13.32 -1.84 1.43
CA ALA A 31 12.23 -2.52 2.11
C ALA A 31 11.48 -1.61 3.11
N TRP A 32 12.18 -0.63 3.67
CA TRP A 32 11.73 0.20 4.78
C TRP A 32 11.90 1.66 4.43
N ASP A 33 10.97 2.50 4.89
CA ASP A 33 10.96 3.94 4.63
C ASP A 33 11.97 4.66 5.55
N ILE A 34 12.16 4.18 6.78
CA ILE A 34 13.29 4.57 7.66
C ILE A 34 14.22 3.37 7.82
N PRO A 35 15.44 3.41 7.23
CA PRO A 35 16.48 2.41 7.49
C PRO A 35 17.12 2.69 8.86
N GLY A 36 17.21 1.69 9.73
CA GLY A 36 17.78 1.86 11.07
C GLY A 36 17.60 0.65 11.98
N LYS A 37 17.92 0.80 13.28
CA LYS A 37 17.81 -0.25 14.30
C LYS A 37 16.40 -0.84 14.41
N ILE A 38 15.39 0.01 14.21
CA ILE A 38 13.99 -0.41 14.10
C ILE A 38 13.53 -0.10 12.69
N HIS A 39 13.31 -1.14 11.89
CA HIS A 39 12.74 -1.01 10.57
C HIS A 39 11.36 -0.37 10.67
N THR A 40 11.12 0.70 9.91
CA THR A 40 9.83 1.41 9.91
C THR A 40 9.31 1.59 8.49
N SER A 41 8.03 1.35 8.30
CA SER A 41 7.30 1.71 7.09
C SER A 41 6.22 2.74 7.39
N ILE A 42 6.15 3.78 6.57
CA ILE A 42 5.21 4.89 6.68
C ILE A 42 4.19 4.75 5.56
N LYS A 43 2.91 4.86 5.90
CA LYS A 43 1.81 4.72 4.94
C LYS A 43 0.76 5.79 5.21
N THR A 44 0.33 6.47 4.15
CA THR A 44 -0.80 7.39 4.20
C THR A 44 -1.97 6.82 3.41
N VAL A 45 -3.17 6.83 3.98
CA VAL A 45 -4.33 6.20 3.36
C VAL A 45 -5.62 6.97 3.68
N GLY A 46 -6.59 6.94 2.77
CA GLY A 46 -7.92 7.49 3.06
C GLY A 46 -8.62 6.76 4.21
N VAL A 47 -9.55 7.43 4.90
CA VAL A 47 -10.42 6.81 5.91
C VAL A 47 -11.09 5.57 5.32
N LYS A 48 -11.01 4.45 6.05
CA LYS A 48 -11.53 3.13 5.66
C LYS A 48 -10.93 2.50 4.39
N LYS A 49 -9.85 3.05 3.83
CA LYS A 49 -9.15 2.45 2.67
C LYS A 49 -8.07 1.47 3.12
N SER A 50 -7.68 0.58 2.19
CA SER A 50 -6.65 -0.43 2.41
C SER A 50 -5.25 0.18 2.55
N VAL A 51 -4.46 -0.34 3.49
CA VAL A 51 -3.04 0.01 3.60
C VAL A 51 -2.30 -0.74 2.49
N GLU A 52 -1.81 0.00 1.49
CA GLU A 52 -1.11 -0.57 0.34
C GLU A 52 0.38 -0.79 0.64
N PHE A 53 0.87 -2.00 0.38
CA PHE A 53 2.29 -2.34 0.45
C PHE A 53 2.88 -2.41 -0.97
N GLY A 54 4.08 -1.87 -1.13
CA GLY A 54 4.68 -1.66 -2.45
C GLY A 54 4.87 -2.95 -3.27
N SER A 55 5.59 -3.93 -2.72
CA SER A 55 5.90 -5.19 -3.40
C SER A 55 5.57 -6.38 -2.49
N THR A 56 4.76 -7.30 -3.00
CA THR A 56 4.41 -8.54 -2.29
C THR A 56 5.65 -9.36 -1.98
N VAL A 57 6.59 -9.44 -2.92
CA VAL A 57 7.86 -10.17 -2.73
C VAL A 57 8.63 -9.63 -1.52
N ARG A 58 8.71 -8.30 -1.36
CA ARG A 58 9.39 -7.67 -0.22
C ARG A 58 8.72 -8.02 1.11
N ILE A 59 7.38 -7.95 1.16
CA ILE A 59 6.64 -8.34 2.36
C ILE A 59 6.82 -9.82 2.68
N TRP A 60 6.83 -10.70 1.68
CA TRP A 60 7.08 -12.13 1.91
C TRP A 60 8.50 -12.42 2.41
N LYS A 61 9.51 -11.67 1.95
CA LYS A 61 10.89 -11.73 2.46
C LYS A 61 11.05 -11.20 3.89
N ALA A 62 10.17 -10.32 4.36
CA ALA A 62 10.27 -9.78 5.71
C ALA A 62 9.99 -10.89 6.75
N THR A 63 11.00 -11.20 7.57
CA THR A 63 10.91 -12.18 8.67
C THR A 63 11.05 -11.53 10.05
N LYS A 64 11.65 -10.34 10.12
CA LYS A 64 11.86 -9.58 11.36
C LYS A 64 10.69 -8.62 11.63
N SER A 65 10.56 -8.21 12.89
CA SER A 65 9.63 -7.15 13.28
C SER A 65 9.95 -5.82 12.60
N PHE A 66 8.91 -5.02 12.36
CA PHE A 66 9.01 -3.63 11.94
C PHE A 66 7.87 -2.80 12.52
N ILE A 67 8.03 -1.48 12.53
CA ILE A 67 7.00 -0.52 12.90
C ILE A 67 6.26 -0.09 11.63
N LEU A 68 4.94 -0.12 11.68
CA LEU A 68 4.08 0.43 10.64
C LEU A 68 3.42 1.70 11.19
N ILE A 69 3.70 2.83 10.56
CA ILE A 69 3.03 4.09 10.84
C ILE A 69 1.95 4.30 9.78
N VAL A 70 0.69 4.41 10.22
CA VAL A 70 -0.46 4.60 9.31
C VAL A 70 -1.12 5.93 9.62
N GLY A 71 -0.89 6.92 8.76
CA GLY A 71 -1.63 8.17 8.78
C GLY A 71 -2.90 8.07 7.93
N ARG A 72 -4.06 8.26 8.55
CA ARG A 72 -5.38 8.22 7.89
C ARG A 72 -5.91 9.61 7.65
N TRP A 73 -6.30 9.89 6.41
CA TRP A 73 -6.85 11.19 6.02
C TRP A 73 -8.27 11.08 5.48
N GLU A 74 -9.08 12.09 5.74
CA GLU A 74 -10.37 12.32 5.10
C GLU A 74 -10.26 13.44 4.05
N GLN A 75 -11.08 13.34 3.01
CA GLN A 75 -11.22 14.39 2.02
C GLN A 75 -12.37 15.30 2.46
N ILE A 76 -12.05 16.55 2.81
CA ILE A 76 -13.03 17.59 3.14
C ILE A 76 -12.96 18.62 2.01
N GLU A 77 -13.97 18.62 1.14
CA GLU A 77 -13.98 19.49 -0.05
C GLU A 77 -12.68 19.39 -0.86
N LYS A 78 -11.91 20.48 -0.95
CA LYS A 78 -10.62 20.57 -1.62
C LYS A 78 -9.43 20.35 -0.69
N ARG A 79 -9.64 19.85 0.52
CA ARG A 79 -8.60 19.61 1.52
C ARG A 79 -8.51 18.14 1.92
N LYS A 80 -7.31 17.71 2.28
CA LYS A 80 -7.07 16.46 2.99
C LYS A 80 -6.67 16.76 4.42
N LYS A 81 -7.41 16.18 5.36
CA LYS A 81 -7.17 16.32 6.80
C LYS A 81 -6.85 14.96 7.39
N PHE A 82 -5.72 14.85 8.08
CA PHE A 82 -5.41 13.64 8.83
C PHE A 82 -6.28 13.59 10.09
N ILE A 83 -6.81 12.40 10.41
CA ILE A 83 -7.69 12.18 11.57
C ILE A 83 -7.19 11.09 12.51
N SER A 84 -6.26 10.24 12.05
CA SER A 84 -5.67 9.17 12.87
C SER A 84 -4.23 8.93 12.44
N ILE A 85 -3.34 8.73 13.40
CA ILE A 85 -1.97 8.30 13.16
C ILE A 85 -1.70 7.13 14.11
N ASP A 86 -1.64 5.93 13.55
CA ASP A 86 -1.37 4.72 14.32
C ASP A 86 0.11 4.36 14.20
N GLU A 87 0.79 4.07 15.32
CA GLU A 87 2.13 3.46 15.37
C GLU A 87 1.99 2.03 15.89
N VAL A 88 2.08 1.03 14.99
CA VAL A 88 1.83 -0.37 15.35
C VAL A 88 3.05 -1.25 15.05
N LYS A 89 3.34 -2.19 15.95
CA LYS A 89 4.42 -3.17 15.76
C LYS A 89 3.91 -4.38 14.98
N VAL A 90 4.50 -4.63 13.82
CA VAL A 90 4.26 -5.84 13.03
C VAL A 90 5.26 -6.91 13.46
N THR A 91 4.79 -7.95 14.14
CA THR A 91 5.61 -9.08 14.62
C THR A 91 5.69 -10.21 13.60
N PRO A 92 6.62 -11.17 13.75
CA PRO A 92 6.63 -12.38 12.92
C PRO A 92 5.31 -13.16 12.96
N ALA A 93 4.65 -13.20 14.12
CA ALA A 93 3.33 -13.83 14.27
C ALA A 93 2.25 -13.09 13.47
N ILE A 94 2.25 -11.75 13.49
CA ILE A 94 1.35 -10.94 12.65
C ILE A 94 1.66 -11.15 11.17
N LEU A 95 2.95 -11.18 10.78
CA LEU A 95 3.36 -11.46 9.40
C LEU A 95 2.86 -12.82 8.92
N LYS A 96 2.90 -13.86 9.77
CA LYS A 96 2.36 -15.18 9.45
C LYS A 96 0.85 -15.11 9.17
N LYS A 97 0.08 -14.43 10.02
CA LYS A 97 -1.37 -14.20 9.82
C LYS A 97 -1.66 -13.41 8.54
N MET A 98 -0.85 -12.38 8.26
CA MET A 98 -0.96 -11.54 7.07
C MET A 98 -0.71 -12.33 5.79
N LYS A 99 0.33 -13.17 5.75
CA LYS A 99 0.75 -13.92 4.56
C LYS A 99 -0.11 -15.18 4.31
N GLY A 100 -0.64 -15.78 5.37
CA GLY A 100 -1.29 -17.08 5.30
C GLY A 100 -0.30 -18.18 4.95
N ASN A 101 -0.78 -19.24 4.31
CA ASN A 101 0.02 -20.40 3.94
C ASN A 101 0.49 -20.32 2.48
N ILE A 102 1.03 -19.18 2.04
CA ILE A 102 1.63 -19.02 0.70
C ILE A 102 3.14 -18.85 0.86
N SER A 103 3.93 -19.69 0.17
CA SER A 103 5.39 -19.64 0.27
C SER A 103 5.99 -18.45 -0.49
N LEU A 104 7.19 -18.01 -0.08
CA LEU A 104 7.94 -16.99 -0.81
C LEU A 104 8.24 -17.43 -2.26
N ASN A 105 8.56 -18.71 -2.48
CA ASN A 105 8.85 -19.25 -3.80
C ASN A 105 7.64 -19.16 -4.73
N GLU A 106 6.43 -19.43 -4.23
CA GLU A 106 5.19 -19.23 -5.00
C GLU A 106 4.99 -17.76 -5.38
N ILE A 107 5.22 -16.83 -4.45
CA ILE A 107 5.13 -15.38 -4.72
C ILE A 107 6.16 -14.93 -5.76
N ILE A 108 7.39 -15.44 -5.70
CA ILE A 108 8.44 -15.13 -6.69
C ILE A 108 8.04 -15.66 -8.07
N LYS A 109 7.56 -16.90 -8.16
CA LYS A 109 7.06 -17.48 -9.43
C LYS A 109 5.89 -16.66 -9.98
N PHE A 110 4.98 -16.23 -9.11
CA PHE A 110 3.84 -15.39 -9.49
C PHE A 110 4.28 -14.02 -10.01
N ASP A 111 5.18 -13.31 -9.31
CA ASP A 111 5.71 -12.01 -9.77
C ASP A 111 6.46 -12.14 -11.11
N LYS A 112 7.27 -13.19 -11.28
CA LYS A 112 7.98 -13.48 -12.55
C LYS A 112 7.00 -13.67 -13.70
N LYS A 113 5.94 -14.46 -13.49
CA LYS A 113 4.91 -14.67 -14.52
C LYS A 113 4.12 -13.40 -14.82
N ILE A 114 3.79 -12.59 -13.82
CA ILE A 114 3.13 -11.29 -14.03
C ILE A 114 4.00 -10.34 -14.86
N ARG A 115 5.31 -10.32 -14.61
CA ARG A 115 6.26 -9.50 -15.37
C ARG A 115 6.47 -9.94 -16.81
N SER A 116 6.22 -11.21 -17.13
CA SER A 116 6.42 -11.74 -18.48
C SER A 116 5.27 -11.39 -19.44
N PHE A 117 4.15 -10.85 -18.97
CA PHE A 117 3.07 -10.44 -19.87
C PHE A 117 3.46 -9.17 -20.66
N PRO A 118 3.13 -9.12 -21.96
CA PRO A 118 3.52 -8.00 -22.82
C PRO A 118 2.79 -6.71 -22.44
N ALA A 119 3.25 -5.60 -23.02
CA ALA A 119 2.56 -4.33 -22.92
C ALA A 119 1.24 -4.28 -23.68
N GLY A 120 0.47 -3.23 -23.41
CA GLY A 120 -0.81 -2.99 -24.07
C GLY A 120 -2.00 -3.74 -23.45
N LYS A 121 -3.18 -3.50 -24.02
CA LYS A 121 -4.46 -3.99 -23.51
C LYS A 121 -4.53 -5.51 -23.47
N LYS A 122 -4.02 -6.20 -24.50
CA LYS A 122 -4.02 -7.67 -24.59
C LYS A 122 -3.21 -8.28 -23.45
N GLY A 123 -2.00 -7.78 -23.20
CA GLY A 123 -1.16 -8.23 -22.09
C GLY A 123 -1.79 -7.95 -20.72
N GLN A 124 -2.44 -6.78 -20.55
CA GLN A 124 -3.18 -6.45 -19.34
C GLN A 124 -4.34 -7.42 -19.07
N GLN A 125 -5.13 -7.76 -20.09
CA GLN A 125 -6.26 -8.68 -19.98
C GLN A 125 -5.79 -10.10 -19.63
N LEU A 126 -4.80 -10.62 -20.36
CA LEU A 126 -4.23 -11.96 -20.10
C LEU A 126 -3.64 -12.05 -18.71
N GLY A 127 -2.82 -11.07 -18.32
CA GLY A 127 -2.20 -11.03 -16.99
C GLY A 127 -3.23 -10.89 -15.86
N SER A 128 -4.30 -10.12 -16.06
CA SER A 128 -5.37 -9.97 -15.08
C SER A 128 -6.18 -11.24 -14.93
N LYS A 129 -6.51 -11.93 -16.03
CA LYS A 129 -7.18 -13.24 -16.02
C LYS A 129 -6.35 -14.28 -15.27
N PHE A 130 -5.06 -14.36 -15.60
CA PHE A 130 -4.11 -15.24 -14.91
C PHE A 130 -4.02 -14.92 -13.41
N ALA A 131 -3.91 -13.64 -13.04
CA ALA A 131 -3.86 -13.23 -11.64
C ALA A 131 -5.13 -13.57 -10.87
N ALA A 132 -6.31 -13.44 -11.49
CA ALA A 132 -7.58 -13.80 -10.87
C ALA A 132 -7.68 -15.31 -10.61
N GLN A 133 -7.33 -16.12 -11.62
CA GLN A 133 -7.30 -17.57 -11.50
C GLN A 133 -6.32 -18.04 -10.42
N TRP A 134 -5.08 -17.52 -10.44
CA TRP A 134 -4.05 -17.87 -9.46
C TRP A 134 -4.51 -17.63 -8.02
N LYS A 135 -5.25 -16.53 -7.78
CA LYS A 135 -5.83 -16.21 -6.47
C LYS A 135 -6.98 -17.13 -6.11
N ALA A 136 -7.88 -17.43 -7.05
CA ALA A 136 -9.03 -18.28 -6.81
C ALA A 136 -8.59 -19.68 -6.34
N GLU A 137 -7.63 -20.28 -7.05
CA GLU A 137 -7.05 -21.59 -6.70
C GLU A 137 -6.42 -21.63 -5.29
N ARG A 138 -5.95 -20.49 -4.80
CA ARG A 138 -5.20 -20.36 -3.53
C ARG A 138 -6.01 -19.68 -2.43
N LYS A 139 -7.28 -19.40 -2.65
CA LYS A 139 -8.13 -18.66 -1.70
C LYS A 139 -8.11 -19.26 -0.30
N HIS A 140 -8.13 -20.59 -0.19
CA HIS A 140 -8.10 -21.35 1.07
C HIS A 140 -6.77 -21.22 1.84
N ARG A 141 -5.69 -20.77 1.18
CA ARG A 141 -4.36 -20.56 1.78
C ARG A 141 -4.04 -19.08 2.01
N MET A 142 -4.85 -18.15 1.48
CA MET A 142 -4.59 -16.72 1.61
C MET A 142 -4.78 -16.24 3.05
N GLY A 143 -3.84 -15.44 3.53
CA GLY A 143 -3.95 -14.77 4.81
C GLY A 143 -4.75 -13.48 4.71
N LEU A 144 -4.50 -12.57 5.65
CA LEU A 144 -5.20 -11.28 5.73
C LEU A 144 -4.76 -10.26 4.68
N LEU A 145 -3.62 -10.46 4.01
CA LEU A 145 -3.21 -9.64 2.88
C LEU A 145 -3.91 -10.08 1.59
N ASN A 146 -4.51 -9.12 0.91
CA ASN A 146 -4.90 -9.30 -0.48
C ASN A 146 -3.69 -9.07 -1.39
N ILE A 147 -3.41 -10.00 -2.29
CA ILE A 147 -2.37 -9.85 -3.31
C ILE A 147 -3.06 -9.36 -4.58
N SER A 148 -2.50 -8.38 -5.30
CA SER A 148 -3.04 -7.85 -6.55
C SER A 148 -1.95 -7.73 -7.61
N ALA A 149 -2.31 -7.95 -8.88
CA ALA A 149 -1.43 -7.66 -10.00
C ALA A 149 -1.67 -6.21 -10.44
N LYS A 150 -0.60 -5.41 -10.47
CA LYS A 150 -0.62 -4.07 -11.04
C LYS A 150 -0.12 -4.14 -12.47
N LEU A 151 -1.08 -4.16 -13.37
CA LEU A 151 -0.91 -4.24 -14.82
C LEU A 151 -1.51 -2.97 -15.43
N ASP A 152 -0.65 -2.07 -15.92
CA ASP A 152 -1.10 -0.92 -16.72
C ASP A 152 -0.88 -1.16 -18.22
N SER A 153 -1.54 -0.34 -19.04
CA SER A 153 -1.43 -0.43 -20.49
C SER A 153 -0.05 -0.02 -21.03
N LYS A 154 0.76 0.67 -20.22
CA LYS A 154 2.08 1.21 -20.61
C LYS A 154 3.17 0.22 -20.29
N ASN A 155 3.65 0.20 -19.05
CA ASN A 155 4.85 -0.55 -18.63
C ASN A 155 4.77 -1.25 -17.28
N GLN A 156 3.80 -0.93 -16.42
CA GLN A 156 3.77 -1.48 -15.08
C GLN A 156 3.29 -2.92 -15.11
N ARG A 157 4.18 -3.85 -14.75
CA ARG A 157 3.88 -5.25 -14.42
C ARG A 157 4.58 -5.63 -13.13
N ARG A 158 3.80 -5.77 -12.05
CA ARG A 158 4.30 -6.23 -10.74
C ARG A 158 3.14 -6.70 -9.89
N ILE A 159 3.42 -7.51 -8.88
CA ILE A 159 2.44 -7.77 -7.83
C ILE A 159 2.62 -6.81 -6.64
N GLN A 160 1.50 -6.42 -6.05
CA GLN A 160 1.40 -5.65 -4.83
C GLN A 160 0.53 -6.39 -3.83
N CYS A 161 0.54 -5.97 -2.57
CA CYS A 161 -0.39 -6.49 -1.59
C CYS A 161 -0.93 -5.38 -0.71
N ASN A 162 -2.12 -5.56 -0.17
CA ASN A 162 -2.73 -4.60 0.75
C ASN A 162 -3.45 -5.28 1.89
N LEU A 163 -3.56 -4.54 2.98
CA LEU A 163 -4.36 -4.91 4.14
C LEU A 163 -5.61 -4.03 4.14
N ASN A 164 -6.76 -4.64 3.82
CA ASN A 164 -8.03 -3.92 3.82
C ASN A 164 -8.41 -3.43 5.23
N TYR A 165 -9.33 -2.48 5.31
CA TYR A 165 -9.69 -1.85 6.59
C TYR A 165 -10.23 -2.86 7.63
N LYS A 166 -11.07 -3.81 7.21
CA LYS A 166 -11.60 -4.85 8.10
C LYS A 166 -10.47 -5.68 8.70
N ASN A 167 -9.54 -6.14 7.88
CA ASN A 167 -8.42 -6.96 8.30
C ASN A 167 -7.38 -6.16 9.11
N TYR A 168 -7.21 -4.86 8.81
CA TYR A 168 -6.42 -3.96 9.65
C TYR A 168 -6.96 -3.94 11.08
N ARG A 169 -8.27 -3.72 11.24
CA ARG A 169 -8.91 -3.71 12.55
C ARG A 169 -8.83 -5.03 13.27
N GLN A 170 -8.94 -6.14 12.54
CA GLN A 170 -8.78 -7.48 13.11
C GLN A 170 -7.39 -7.70 13.72
N ILE A 171 -6.35 -7.07 13.17
CA ILE A 171 -4.96 -7.24 13.66
C ILE A 171 -4.61 -6.21 14.73
N PHE A 172 -4.97 -4.94 14.52
CA PHE A 172 -4.45 -3.80 15.28
C PHE A 172 -5.51 -3.06 16.09
N GLY A 173 -6.79 -3.43 15.98
CA GLY A 173 -7.90 -2.70 16.60
C GLY A 173 -8.39 -1.51 15.77
N GLU A 174 -9.33 -0.75 16.33
CA GLU A 174 -9.78 0.50 15.71
C GLU A 174 -8.63 1.51 15.61
N PRO A 175 -8.56 2.32 14.53
CA PRO A 175 -7.64 3.45 14.49
C PRO A 175 -7.80 4.35 15.71
N CYS A 176 -6.71 4.93 16.22
CA CYS A 176 -6.73 5.68 17.47
C CYS A 176 -7.54 7.00 17.42
N MET A 177 -7.86 7.47 16.20
CA MET A 177 -8.57 8.74 15.95
C MET A 177 -7.88 9.96 16.57
N LYS A 178 -6.56 9.90 16.70
CA LYS A 178 -5.69 10.98 17.18
C LYS A 178 -4.64 11.29 16.13
N THR A 179 -4.33 12.57 15.95
CA THR A 179 -3.24 13.02 15.07
C THR A 179 -1.93 13.23 15.83
N VAL A 180 -1.66 12.38 16.83
CA VAL A 180 -0.46 12.49 17.68
C VAL A 180 0.43 11.28 17.48
N LEU A 181 1.71 11.51 17.21
CA LEU A 181 2.76 10.50 17.17
C LEU A 181 3.85 10.91 18.15
N ARG A 182 4.15 10.07 19.15
CA ARG A 182 5.21 10.32 20.16
C ARG A 182 5.16 11.74 20.76
N ASN A 183 4.00 12.13 21.26
CA ASN A 183 3.71 13.44 21.86
C ASN A 183 3.84 14.66 20.92
N LYS A 184 3.96 14.44 19.60
CA LYS A 184 3.94 15.50 18.59
C LYS A 184 2.63 15.42 17.80
N LYS A 185 1.92 16.54 17.72
CA LYS A 185 0.66 16.65 16.98
C LYS A 185 0.92 17.01 15.52
N PHE A 186 0.29 16.32 14.59
CA PHE A 186 0.25 16.69 13.18
C PHE A 186 -0.92 17.65 12.95
N THR A 187 -0.61 18.87 12.52
CA THR A 187 -1.57 19.97 12.35
C THR A 187 -1.71 20.42 10.90
N VAL A 188 -0.96 19.84 9.98
CA VAL A 188 -0.92 20.31 8.58
C VAL A 188 -2.21 19.91 7.85
N GLU A 189 -2.94 20.91 7.35
CA GLU A 189 -4.00 20.74 6.37
C GLU A 189 -3.46 20.97 4.96
N MET A 190 -3.90 20.17 3.99
CA MET A 190 -3.36 20.22 2.63
C MET A 190 -4.44 20.49 1.61
N ASN A 191 -4.29 21.58 0.85
CA ASN A 191 -5.10 21.86 -0.33
C ASN A 191 -4.80 20.81 -1.42
N HIS A 192 -5.73 19.89 -1.60
CA HIS A 192 -5.68 18.86 -2.62
C HIS A 192 -7.11 18.40 -2.95
N GLY A 193 -7.65 18.82 -4.10
CA GLY A 193 -8.97 18.42 -4.57
C GLY A 193 -9.12 16.92 -4.86
N PRO A 194 -10.36 16.40 -4.93
CA PRO A 194 -10.61 15.03 -5.35
C PRO A 194 -10.15 14.78 -6.79
N ARG A 195 -9.72 13.56 -7.08
CA ARG A 195 -9.26 13.19 -8.42
C ARG A 195 -10.44 13.11 -9.38
N ILE A 196 -10.43 13.92 -10.42
CA ILE A 196 -11.41 13.86 -11.51
C ILE A 196 -10.90 12.86 -12.55
N PHE A 197 -11.60 11.74 -12.72
CA PHE A 197 -11.35 10.82 -13.83
C PHE A 197 -12.22 11.25 -15.02
N LYS A 198 -11.63 11.50 -16.19
CA LYS A 198 -12.40 11.68 -17.43
C LYS A 198 -13.15 10.36 -17.70
N LYS A 199 -14.48 10.35 -17.57
CA LYS A 199 -15.31 9.27 -18.12
C LYS A 199 -15.06 9.24 -19.64
N LYS A 200 -14.86 8.06 -20.21
CA LYS A 200 -14.87 7.91 -21.67
C LYS A 200 -16.27 8.28 -22.17
N SER A 201 -16.34 9.20 -23.13
CA SER A 201 -17.53 9.35 -23.96
C SER A 201 -17.74 8.02 -24.68
N ASN A 202 -18.91 7.41 -24.48
CA ASN A 202 -19.39 6.39 -25.39
C ASN A 202 -19.71 7.14 -26.69
N LEU A 203 -18.80 7.12 -27.66
CA LEU A 203 -19.20 7.37 -29.04
C LEU A 203 -20.11 6.20 -29.41
N ASN A 204 -21.40 6.51 -29.53
CA ASN A 204 -22.40 5.67 -30.16
C ASN A 204 -21.95 5.38 -31.59
N LEU A 205 -21.42 4.18 -31.83
CA LEU A 205 -21.54 3.54 -33.13
C LEU A 205 -23.00 3.10 -33.24
N LYS A 206 -23.83 3.96 -33.83
CA LYS A 206 -25.06 3.51 -34.48
C LYS A 206 -24.68 3.10 -35.89
N ALA A 207 -25.07 1.87 -36.21
CA ALA A 207 -25.08 1.27 -37.54
C ALA A 207 -25.96 2.07 -38.50
#